data_AF-A0A2V6QZS3-F1
#
_entry.id   AF-A0A2V6QZS3-F1
#
_cell.length_a   1.000
_cell.length_b   1.000
_cell.length_c   1.000
_cell.angle_alpha   90.00
_cell.angle_beta   90.00
_cell.angle_gamma   90.00
#
_symmetry.space_group_name_H-M   'P 1'
#
loop_
_entity.id
_entity.type
_entity.pdbx_description
1 polymer ?
#
loop_
_entity_poly.entity_id
_entity_poly.type
_entity_poly.pdbx_seq_one_letter_code
_entity_poly.pdbx_strand_id
1 'polypeptide(L)'
;MGFVTLVLLLTVFTGCRTSAPPAPSPRPPSTLGAVIVVDMIPASLSGEENQDSEPFLSVHPTDPRKMAASAFTPNPEGAASGFAPVFVSEDDGNTWSLRNIVPSAGPVGTGDITHASTGGTAAALYAGILRIPGNLLLNELRTLDFASSGAMNVQASRSQIDQPFVQAARIGLKDRVYVGNNDFGAAPRTATLDVSL
;
A
#
# COMPACT_ATOMS: atom_id res chain seq x y z
N MET A 1 86.92 -36.59 3.49
CA MET A 1 86.82 -35.12 3.38
C MET A 1 85.75 -34.81 2.33
N GLY A 2 84.77 -33.97 2.67
CA GLY A 2 83.88 -33.31 1.71
C GLY A 2 82.56 -34.01 1.40
N PHE A 3 81.48 -33.53 2.04
CA PHE A 3 80.07 -33.85 1.76
C PHE A 3 79.63 -33.40 0.37
N VAL A 4 78.81 -34.20 -0.33
CA VAL A 4 77.79 -33.68 -1.24
C VAL A 4 76.51 -34.51 -1.06
N THR A 5 75.51 -33.89 -0.46
CA THR A 5 74.15 -34.41 -0.29
C THR A 5 73.41 -34.28 -1.62
N LEU A 6 72.98 -35.40 -2.21
CA LEU A 6 72.10 -35.41 -3.38
C LEU A 6 70.63 -35.34 -2.91
N VAL A 7 69.99 -34.20 -3.07
CA VAL A 7 68.56 -34.03 -2.82
C VAL A 7 67.81 -34.52 -4.06
N LEU A 8 67.10 -35.64 -3.94
CA LEU A 8 66.18 -36.13 -4.96
C LEU A 8 64.81 -35.48 -4.73
N LEU A 9 64.45 -34.49 -5.56
CA LEU A 9 63.13 -33.86 -5.53
C LEU A 9 62.13 -34.80 -6.25
N LEU A 10 61.29 -35.53 -5.50
CA LEU A 10 60.12 -36.20 -6.07
C LEU A 10 58.97 -35.19 -6.19
N THR A 11 58.73 -34.70 -7.40
CA THR A 11 57.48 -34.00 -7.74
C THR A 11 56.35 -35.01 -7.84
N VAL A 12 55.45 -35.01 -6.85
CA VAL A 12 54.14 -35.66 -6.96
C VAL A 12 53.27 -34.80 -7.88
N PHE A 13 52.96 -35.29 -9.08
CA PHE A 13 51.91 -34.70 -9.90
C PHE A 13 50.56 -35.10 -9.31
N THR A 14 50.00 -34.26 -8.45
CA THR A 14 48.57 -34.34 -8.09
C THR A 14 47.77 -34.01 -9.33
N GLY A 15 47.19 -35.02 -9.98
CA GLY A 15 46.26 -34.80 -11.08
C GLY A 15 45.07 -33.99 -10.59
N CYS A 16 44.94 -32.74 -11.02
CA CYS A 16 43.71 -31.97 -10.89
C CYS A 16 42.62 -32.71 -11.68
N ARG A 17 41.73 -33.41 -10.98
CA ARG A 17 40.44 -33.82 -11.56
C ARG A 17 39.64 -32.55 -11.80
N THR A 18 39.53 -32.13 -13.05
CA THR A 18 38.57 -31.12 -13.46
C THR A 18 37.17 -31.71 -13.35
N SER A 19 36.51 -31.53 -12.20
CA SER A 19 35.08 -31.79 -12.10
C SER A 19 34.36 -30.80 -13.02
N ALA A 20 33.61 -31.30 -13.99
CA ALA A 20 32.73 -30.47 -14.79
C ALA A 20 31.77 -29.69 -13.88
N PRO A 21 31.38 -28.45 -14.23
CA PRO A 21 30.39 -27.71 -13.48
C PRO A 21 29.10 -28.53 -13.35
N PRO A 22 28.41 -28.52 -12.19
CA PRO A 22 27.10 -29.14 -12.09
C PRO A 22 26.17 -28.51 -13.13
N ALA A 23 25.41 -29.35 -13.84
CA ALA A 23 24.41 -28.88 -14.78
C ALA A 23 23.45 -27.92 -14.06
N PRO A 24 23.07 -26.79 -14.68
CA PRO A 24 22.08 -25.90 -14.09
C PRO A 24 20.81 -26.70 -13.80
N SER A 25 20.34 -26.66 -12.55
CA SER A 25 19.08 -27.27 -12.16
C SER A 25 17.99 -26.76 -13.09
N PRO A 26 17.10 -27.63 -13.63
CA PRO A 26 16.02 -27.17 -14.48
C PRO A 26 15.16 -26.24 -13.63
N ARG A 27 15.18 -24.94 -13.98
CA ARG A 27 14.26 -23.96 -13.43
C ARG A 27 12.85 -24.51 -13.73
N PRO A 28 11.98 -24.73 -12.73
CA PRO A 28 10.61 -25.11 -13.02
C PRO A 28 10.03 -24.07 -13.99
N PRO A 29 9.26 -24.49 -15.00
CA PRO A 29 8.67 -23.55 -15.94
C PRO A 29 7.93 -22.49 -15.13
N SER A 30 8.33 -21.23 -15.30
CA SER A 30 7.55 -20.11 -14.77
C SER A 30 6.23 -20.15 -15.50
N THR A 31 5.20 -20.70 -14.87
CA THR A 31 3.83 -20.32 -15.18
C THR A 31 3.78 -18.83 -14.88
N LEU A 32 3.99 -17.99 -15.89
CA LEU A 32 3.55 -16.60 -15.82
C LEU A 32 2.07 -16.69 -15.47
N GLY A 33 1.74 -16.39 -14.22
CA GLY A 33 0.34 -16.26 -13.82
C GLY A 33 -0.30 -15.31 -14.82
N ALA A 34 -1.47 -15.68 -15.35
CA ALA A 34 -2.18 -14.80 -16.26
C ALA A 34 -2.36 -13.44 -15.58
N VAL A 35 -1.95 -12.36 -16.24
CA VAL A 35 -2.26 -11.01 -15.77
C VAL A 35 -3.75 -10.79 -16.01
N ILE A 36 -4.49 -10.47 -14.95
CA ILE A 36 -5.90 -10.12 -15.01
C ILE A 36 -6.03 -8.60 -15.00
N VAL A 37 -6.87 -8.07 -15.91
CA VAL A 37 -7.33 -6.68 -15.86
C VAL A 37 -8.76 -6.73 -15.36
N VAL A 38 -9.00 -6.05 -14.23
CA VAL A 38 -10.31 -6.01 -13.58
C VAL A 38 -10.79 -4.56 -13.59
N ASP A 39 -12.00 -4.35 -14.09
CA ASP A 39 -12.69 -3.08 -13.93
C ASP A 39 -13.25 -2.99 -12.50
N MET A 40 -12.80 -1.98 -11.77
CA MET A 40 -13.17 -1.75 -10.37
C MET A 40 -14.47 -0.95 -10.25
N ILE A 41 -14.90 -0.27 -11.32
CA ILE A 41 -16.10 0.54 -11.34
C ILE A 41 -17.33 -0.41 -11.40
N PRO A 42 -18.29 -0.29 -10.48
CA PRO A 42 -19.51 -1.09 -10.52
C PRO A 42 -20.23 -0.94 -11.85
N ALA A 43 -20.85 -2.01 -12.35
CA ALA A 43 -21.57 -2.00 -13.62
C ALA A 43 -22.66 -0.91 -13.72
N SER A 44 -23.25 -0.51 -12.58
CA SER A 44 -24.21 0.61 -12.48
C SER A 44 -23.60 1.98 -12.78
N LEU A 45 -22.26 2.10 -12.80
CA LEU A 45 -21.47 3.29 -13.05
C LEU A 45 -20.60 3.16 -14.32
N SER A 46 -20.86 2.16 -15.17
CA SER A 46 -20.09 1.85 -16.39
C SER A 46 -20.12 2.93 -17.48
N GLY A 47 -20.85 4.04 -17.26
CA GLY A 47 -20.74 5.24 -18.10
C GLY A 47 -19.44 6.01 -17.89
N GLU A 48 -18.72 5.78 -16.78
CA GLU A 48 -17.40 6.35 -16.47
C GLU A 48 -17.25 7.85 -16.79
N GLU A 49 -18.24 8.65 -16.40
CA GLU A 49 -18.28 10.08 -16.74
C GLU A 49 -17.31 10.94 -15.90
N ASN A 50 -16.66 10.34 -14.90
CA ASN A 50 -15.75 11.02 -13.97
C ASN A 50 -14.29 10.72 -14.29
N GLN A 51 -13.43 11.71 -14.04
CA GLN A 51 -11.99 11.52 -14.08
C GLN A 51 -11.50 11.04 -12.71
N ASP A 52 -11.49 9.73 -12.50
CA ASP A 52 -10.97 9.09 -11.30
C ASP A 52 -9.42 9.15 -11.29
N SER A 53 -8.87 10.35 -11.08
CA SER A 53 -7.43 10.60 -10.99
C SER A 53 -6.86 10.24 -9.62
N GLU A 54 -5.54 10.15 -9.56
CA GLU A 54 -4.76 9.85 -8.34
C GLU A 54 -5.14 8.51 -7.68
N PRO A 55 -5.04 7.40 -8.43
CA PRO A 55 -5.34 6.09 -7.89
C PRO A 55 -4.31 5.69 -6.83
N PHE A 56 -4.79 5.10 -5.74
CA PHE A 56 -3.97 4.50 -4.69
C PHE A 56 -4.51 3.11 -4.35
N LEU A 57 -3.63 2.15 -4.09
CA LEU A 57 -3.98 0.77 -3.75
C LEU A 57 -3.17 0.33 -2.53
N SER A 58 -3.84 -0.26 -1.54
CA SER A 58 -3.20 -0.93 -0.41
C SER A 58 -3.66 -2.37 -0.30
N VAL A 59 -2.71 -3.27 -0.10
CA VAL A 59 -2.96 -4.70 0.14
C VAL A 59 -2.78 -4.99 1.63
N HIS A 60 -3.68 -5.78 2.20
CA HIS A 60 -3.60 -6.15 3.60
C HIS A 60 -2.35 -7.04 3.85
N PRO A 61 -1.46 -6.67 4.80
CA PRO A 61 -0.12 -7.23 4.88
C PRO A 61 -0.06 -8.70 5.32
N THR A 62 -1.13 -9.24 5.91
CA THR A 62 -1.21 -10.65 6.35
C THR A 62 -2.32 -11.46 5.67
N ASP A 63 -3.13 -10.84 4.81
CA ASP A 63 -4.20 -11.50 4.05
C ASP A 63 -4.32 -10.83 2.67
N PRO A 64 -3.50 -11.21 1.69
CA PRO A 64 -3.38 -10.50 0.41
C PRO A 64 -4.65 -10.53 -0.44
N ARG A 65 -5.64 -11.37 -0.06
CA ARG A 65 -6.97 -11.37 -0.65
C ARG A 65 -7.73 -10.07 -0.41
N LYS A 66 -7.34 -9.34 0.64
CA LYS A 66 -7.99 -8.10 1.07
C LYS A 66 -7.24 -6.89 0.56
N MET A 67 -7.95 -6.04 -0.16
CA MET A 67 -7.39 -4.85 -0.79
C MET A 67 -8.38 -3.69 -0.63
N ALA A 68 -7.82 -2.50 -0.48
CA ALA A 68 -8.57 -1.26 -0.60
C ALA A 68 -7.91 -0.40 -1.68
N ALA A 69 -8.70 0.35 -2.42
CA ALA A 69 -8.23 1.34 -3.36
C ALA A 69 -9.07 2.61 -3.28
N SER A 70 -8.50 3.70 -3.75
CA SER A 70 -9.16 5.00 -3.84
C SER A 70 -8.69 5.73 -5.08
N ALA A 71 -9.49 6.68 -5.53
CA ALA A 71 -9.15 7.70 -6.51
C ALA A 71 -10.01 8.93 -6.21
N PHE A 72 -9.94 9.96 -7.06
CA PHE A 72 -10.83 11.11 -7.03
C PHE A 72 -12.22 10.79 -7.56
N THR A 73 -12.86 9.82 -6.90
CA THR A 73 -14.16 9.25 -7.28
C THR A 73 -15.28 9.93 -6.49
N PRO A 74 -16.30 10.52 -7.14
CA PRO A 74 -17.46 11.03 -6.44
C PRO A 74 -18.31 9.91 -5.85
N ASN A 75 -19.05 10.25 -4.80
CA ASN A 75 -20.09 9.35 -4.30
C ASN A 75 -21.28 9.31 -5.27
N PRO A 76 -21.76 8.14 -5.69
CA PRO A 76 -22.94 7.99 -6.55
C PRO A 76 -24.24 8.60 -6.00
N GLU A 77 -24.34 8.77 -4.68
CA GLU A 77 -25.46 9.46 -4.02
C GLU A 77 -25.40 11.00 -4.17
N GLY A 78 -24.32 11.50 -4.76
CA GLY A 78 -24.10 12.91 -5.09
C GLY A 78 -23.09 13.61 -4.18
N ALA A 79 -22.60 14.76 -4.63
CA ALA A 79 -21.56 15.54 -3.98
C ALA A 79 -21.92 16.06 -2.57
N ALA A 80 -23.19 15.98 -2.17
CA ALA A 80 -23.69 16.42 -0.86
C ALA A 80 -23.91 15.26 0.13
N SER A 81 -23.54 14.02 -0.21
CA SER A 81 -23.80 12.83 0.60
C SER A 81 -23.10 12.83 1.97
N GLY A 82 -22.04 13.63 2.13
CA GLY A 82 -21.22 13.64 3.34
C GLY A 82 -20.12 12.58 3.34
N PHE A 83 -20.11 11.67 2.36
CA PHE A 83 -19.17 10.55 2.30
C PHE A 83 -18.55 10.35 0.92
N ALA A 84 -17.27 10.03 0.89
CA ALA A 84 -16.52 9.64 -0.30
C ALA A 84 -16.30 8.11 -0.31
N PRO A 85 -16.16 7.51 -1.49
CA PRO A 85 -15.97 6.08 -1.62
C PRO A 85 -14.52 5.62 -1.39
N VAL A 86 -14.39 4.36 -0.97
CA VAL A 86 -13.22 3.50 -1.23
C VAL A 86 -13.69 2.25 -1.95
N PHE A 87 -12.89 1.73 -2.87
CA PHE A 87 -13.10 0.43 -3.50
C PHE A 87 -12.48 -0.65 -2.63
N VAL A 88 -13.18 -1.75 -2.41
CA VAL A 88 -12.70 -2.83 -1.55
C VAL A 88 -12.86 -4.19 -2.22
N SER A 89 -11.86 -5.05 -2.04
CA SER A 89 -11.88 -6.45 -2.47
C SER A 89 -11.54 -7.35 -1.29
N GLU A 90 -12.16 -8.53 -1.26
CA GLU A 90 -11.90 -9.59 -0.28
C GLU A 90 -11.56 -10.94 -0.95
N ASP A 91 -11.31 -10.93 -2.26
CA ASP A 91 -11.18 -12.12 -3.11
C ASP A 91 -10.03 -12.04 -4.12
N ASP A 92 -8.85 -11.57 -3.67
CA ASP A 92 -7.64 -11.43 -4.50
C ASP A 92 -7.76 -10.39 -5.62
N GLY A 93 -8.64 -9.40 -5.46
CA GLY A 93 -8.88 -8.37 -6.46
C GLY A 93 -9.76 -8.82 -7.62
N ASN A 94 -10.42 -9.99 -7.52
CA ASN A 94 -11.31 -10.51 -8.56
C ASN A 94 -12.64 -9.73 -8.64
N THR A 95 -13.17 -9.29 -7.49
CA THR A 95 -14.35 -8.44 -7.42
C THR A 95 -14.11 -7.24 -6.50
N TRP A 96 -14.78 -6.13 -6.82
CA TRP A 96 -14.65 -4.87 -6.11
C TRP A 96 -16.02 -4.32 -5.74
N SER A 97 -16.11 -3.78 -4.53
CA SER A 97 -17.31 -3.08 -4.03
C SER A 97 -16.96 -1.65 -3.68
N LEU A 98 -17.86 -0.72 -4.00
CA LEU A 98 -17.75 0.67 -3.55
C LEU A 98 -18.29 0.82 -2.12
N ARG A 99 -17.52 1.47 -1.25
CA ARG A 99 -17.87 1.73 0.16
C ARG A 99 -17.79 3.23 0.46
N ASN A 100 -18.96 3.86 0.57
CA ASN A 100 -19.12 5.28 0.87
C ASN A 100 -18.91 5.57 2.37
N ILE A 101 -17.70 5.36 2.87
CA ILE A 101 -17.39 5.38 4.31
C ILE A 101 -16.44 6.51 4.74
N VAL A 102 -15.83 7.22 3.80
CA VAL A 102 -14.83 8.27 4.09
C VAL A 102 -15.56 9.59 4.40
N PRO A 103 -15.42 10.23 5.58
CA PRO A 103 -16.14 11.46 5.95
C PRO A 103 -15.70 12.74 5.18
N SER A 104 -15.95 12.75 3.88
CA SER A 104 -15.64 13.83 2.94
C SER A 104 -16.72 13.86 1.87
N ALA A 105 -16.97 15.02 1.28
CA ALA A 105 -18.01 15.21 0.29
C ALA A 105 -17.57 16.21 -0.76
N GLY A 106 -17.99 16.04 -2.00
CA GLY A 106 -17.67 16.96 -3.08
C GLY A 106 -17.72 16.27 -4.43
N PRO A 107 -17.48 17.03 -5.51
CA PRO A 107 -17.55 16.50 -6.88
C PRO A 107 -16.48 15.44 -7.19
N VAL A 108 -15.47 15.30 -6.33
CA VAL A 108 -14.37 14.33 -6.47
C VAL A 108 -14.17 13.47 -5.21
N GLY A 109 -15.12 13.53 -4.25
CA GLY A 109 -15.03 12.81 -2.98
C GLY A 109 -14.06 13.42 -1.97
N THR A 110 -12.76 13.47 -2.28
CA THR A 110 -11.68 13.97 -1.41
C THR A 110 -10.73 14.89 -2.17
N GLY A 111 -10.00 15.76 -1.47
CA GLY A 111 -8.95 16.59 -2.07
C GLY A 111 -7.65 15.82 -2.31
N ASP A 112 -7.37 14.85 -1.45
CA ASP A 112 -6.34 13.80 -1.56
C ASP A 112 -6.78 12.65 -0.67
N ILE A 113 -6.33 11.43 -0.97
CA ILE A 113 -6.52 10.26 -0.13
C ILE A 113 -5.40 9.25 -0.34
N THR A 114 -4.84 8.76 0.77
CA THR A 114 -4.08 7.50 0.80
C THR A 114 -4.49 6.70 2.02
N HIS A 115 -4.24 5.39 1.98
CA HIS A 115 -4.66 4.50 3.05
C HIS A 115 -3.74 3.29 3.23
N ALA A 116 -3.77 2.68 4.40
CA ALA A 116 -3.03 1.46 4.67
C ALA A 116 -3.76 0.57 5.67
N SER A 117 -3.60 -0.74 5.50
CA SER A 117 -4.03 -1.74 6.47
C SER A 117 -2.89 -2.17 7.38
N THR A 118 -3.22 -2.80 8.50
CA THR A 118 -2.24 -3.43 9.40
C THR A 118 -2.55 -4.90 9.57
N GLY A 119 -1.54 -5.70 9.97
CA GLY A 119 -1.74 -7.13 10.24
C GLY A 119 -2.48 -7.44 11.54
N GLY A 120 -2.96 -6.42 12.27
CA GLY A 120 -3.53 -6.56 13.61
C GLY A 120 -5.02 -6.83 13.67
N THR A 121 -5.78 -6.32 12.72
CA THR A 121 -7.23 -6.47 12.63
C THR A 121 -7.57 -6.73 11.17
N ALA A 122 -8.28 -7.81 10.90
CA ALA A 122 -8.35 -8.45 9.59
C ALA A 122 -8.90 -7.56 8.45
N ALA A 123 -9.58 -6.46 8.76
CA ALA A 123 -10.13 -5.51 7.79
C ALA A 123 -9.94 -4.05 8.23
N ALA A 124 -8.96 -3.78 9.12
CA ALA A 124 -8.69 -2.40 9.51
C ALA A 124 -8.09 -1.61 8.35
N LEU A 125 -8.53 -0.35 8.23
CA LEU A 125 -8.03 0.61 7.26
C LEU A 125 -7.83 1.95 7.95
N TYR A 126 -6.62 2.48 7.79
CA TYR A 126 -6.24 3.82 8.20
C TYR A 126 -6.14 4.67 6.95
N ALA A 127 -6.66 5.89 6.98
CA ALA A 127 -6.58 6.78 5.84
C ALA A 127 -6.19 8.20 6.27
N GLY A 128 -5.52 8.91 5.37
CA GLY A 128 -5.23 10.32 5.47
C GLY A 128 -5.91 10.97 4.29
N ILE A 129 -6.78 11.94 4.55
CA ILE A 129 -7.51 12.64 3.51
C ILE A 129 -7.32 14.15 3.62
N LEU A 130 -7.39 14.85 2.48
CA LEU A 130 -7.83 16.24 2.50
C LEU A 130 -9.36 16.27 2.39
N ARG A 131 -10.00 16.59 3.50
CA ARG A 131 -11.46 16.63 3.59
C ARG A 131 -12.02 17.75 2.70
N ILE A 132 -13.05 17.41 1.93
CA ILE A 132 -13.91 18.37 1.24
C ILE A 132 -15.27 18.39 1.95
N PRO A 133 -15.87 19.58 2.22
CA PRO A 133 -15.18 20.86 2.30
C PRO A 133 -14.18 20.88 3.47
N GLY A 134 -13.12 21.67 3.34
CA GLY A 134 -12.09 21.73 4.40
C GLY A 134 -10.91 22.65 4.13
N ASN A 135 -10.63 22.98 2.86
CA ASN A 135 -9.53 23.87 2.46
C ASN A 135 -8.18 23.46 3.07
N LEU A 136 -7.61 22.36 2.56
CA LEU A 136 -6.38 21.73 3.09
C LEU A 136 -6.53 21.25 4.55
N LEU A 137 -7.70 20.71 4.88
CA LEU A 137 -7.97 20.07 6.17
C LEU A 137 -7.62 18.59 6.09
N LEU A 138 -6.51 18.20 6.71
CA LEU A 138 -6.19 16.81 6.97
C LEU A 138 -7.22 16.22 7.94
N ASN A 139 -7.75 15.05 7.60
CA ASN A 139 -8.36 14.14 8.56
C ASN A 139 -7.61 12.82 8.51
N GLU A 140 -7.18 12.34 9.68
CA GLU A 140 -6.67 10.98 9.87
C GLU A 140 -7.84 10.11 10.32
N LEU A 141 -8.08 9.03 9.61
CA LEU A 141 -9.28 8.21 9.71
C LEU A 141 -8.94 6.77 10.09
N ARG A 142 -9.90 6.09 10.72
CA ARG A 142 -9.80 4.66 11.02
C ARG A 142 -11.15 3.95 10.91
N THR A 143 -11.16 2.79 10.27
CA THR A 143 -12.18 1.75 10.48
C THR A 143 -11.53 0.44 10.90
N LEU A 144 -12.28 -0.41 11.61
CA LEU A 144 -11.88 -1.79 11.89
C LEU A 144 -12.34 -2.77 10.82
N ASP A 145 -13.22 -2.32 9.94
CA ASP A 145 -13.80 -3.09 8.85
C ASP A 145 -14.08 -2.17 7.66
N PHE A 146 -13.19 -2.21 6.66
CA PHE A 146 -13.35 -1.46 5.41
C PHE A 146 -14.54 -1.95 4.56
N ALA A 147 -15.00 -3.18 4.78
CA ALA A 147 -16.11 -3.76 4.02
C ALA A 147 -17.47 -3.44 4.65
N SER A 148 -17.50 -2.85 5.85
CA SER A 148 -18.72 -2.37 6.48
C SER A 148 -19.31 -1.14 5.77
N SER A 149 -20.56 -0.80 6.09
CA SER A 149 -21.21 0.46 5.69
C SER A 149 -21.00 1.60 6.69
N GLY A 150 -20.25 1.36 7.77
CA GLY A 150 -20.03 2.35 8.82
C GLY A 150 -18.99 3.39 8.41
N ALA A 151 -19.28 4.66 8.68
CA ALA A 151 -18.32 5.74 8.45
C ALA A 151 -17.01 5.49 9.22
N MET A 152 -15.88 5.82 8.58
CA MET A 152 -14.59 5.82 9.25
C MET A 152 -14.58 6.88 10.36
N ASN A 153 -13.94 6.55 11.49
CA ASN A 153 -13.80 7.45 12.62
C ASN A 153 -12.63 8.40 12.41
N VAL A 154 -12.87 9.71 12.53
CA VAL A 154 -11.80 10.71 12.58
C VAL A 154 -11.00 10.53 13.88
N GLN A 155 -9.72 10.24 13.76
CA GLN A 155 -8.77 10.12 14.87
C GLN A 155 -8.13 11.45 15.21
N ALA A 156 -7.75 12.22 14.17
CA ALA A 156 -7.13 13.53 14.31
C ALA A 156 -7.49 14.42 13.12
N SER A 157 -7.29 15.73 13.29
CA SER A 157 -7.52 16.71 12.24
C SER A 157 -6.55 17.88 12.37
N ARG A 158 -6.06 18.39 11.23
CA ARG A 158 -5.13 19.51 11.18
C ARG A 158 -5.31 20.29 9.88
N SER A 159 -5.33 21.62 9.95
CA SER A 159 -5.45 22.48 8.78
C SER A 159 -4.08 22.81 8.19
N GLN A 160 -4.08 23.34 6.95
CA GLN A 160 -2.88 23.76 6.23
C GLN A 160 -1.95 22.60 5.86
N ILE A 161 -2.54 21.44 5.59
CA ILE A 161 -1.83 20.21 5.24
C ILE A 161 -2.13 19.84 3.80
N ASP A 162 -1.13 19.28 3.11
CA ASP A 162 -1.26 18.82 1.74
C ASP A 162 -0.63 17.43 1.56
N GLN A 163 -1.17 16.65 0.60
CA GLN A 163 -0.63 15.36 0.15
C GLN A 163 -0.34 14.35 1.29
N PRO A 164 -1.33 13.93 2.09
CA PRO A 164 -1.14 12.92 3.12
C PRO A 164 -0.82 11.55 2.51
N PHE A 165 0.29 10.95 2.93
CA PHE A 165 0.72 9.59 2.57
C PHE A 165 0.74 8.69 3.79
N VAL A 166 -0.19 7.73 3.85
CA VAL A 166 -0.33 6.81 4.98
C VAL A 166 0.52 5.56 4.78
N GLN A 167 1.32 5.25 5.81
CA GLN A 167 1.93 3.94 5.99
C GLN A 167 1.52 3.40 7.36
N ALA A 168 1.09 2.15 7.40
CA ALA A 168 0.71 1.50 8.66
C ALA A 168 1.40 0.15 8.80
N ALA A 169 1.74 -0.20 10.04
CA ALA A 169 2.37 -1.46 10.38
C ALA A 169 1.90 -1.95 11.75
N ARG A 170 1.95 -3.26 11.93
CA ARG A 170 1.70 -3.89 13.23
C ARG A 170 3.04 -4.07 13.95
N ILE A 171 3.23 -3.42 15.11
CA ILE A 171 4.45 -3.58 15.93
C ILE A 171 4.07 -4.14 17.30
N GLY A 172 4.46 -5.38 17.57
CA GLY A 172 4.12 -6.09 18.81
C GLY A 172 2.62 -6.29 18.96
N LEU A 173 2.00 -5.64 19.95
CA LEU A 173 0.53 -5.64 20.17
C LEU A 173 -0.17 -4.30 19.82
N LYS A 174 0.53 -3.33 19.22
CA LYS A 174 -0.06 -2.09 18.70
C LYS A 174 0.00 -1.93 17.18
N ASP A 175 -0.96 -1.20 16.64
CA ASP A 175 -0.88 -0.60 15.30
C ASP A 175 -0.07 0.69 15.38
N ARG A 176 0.76 0.92 14.36
CA ARG A 176 1.54 2.14 14.17
C ARG A 176 1.16 2.73 12.83
N VAL A 177 0.71 3.98 12.84
CA VAL A 177 0.35 4.73 11.66
C VAL A 177 1.30 5.90 11.55
N TYR A 178 1.79 6.10 10.34
CA TYR A 178 2.67 7.16 9.94
C TYR A 178 2.01 7.89 8.78
N VAL A 179 1.82 9.20 8.89
CA VAL A 179 1.27 10.01 7.81
C VAL A 179 2.30 11.04 7.40
N GLY A 180 3.01 10.75 6.30
CA GLY A 180 3.88 11.73 5.67
C GLY A 180 3.03 12.83 5.05
N ASN A 181 3.37 14.09 5.27
CA ASN A 181 2.58 15.21 4.75
C ASN A 181 3.41 16.48 4.56
N ASN A 182 2.84 17.43 3.83
CA ASN A 182 3.36 18.77 3.68
C ASN A 182 2.59 19.73 4.60
N ASP A 183 3.18 20.08 5.75
CA ASP A 183 2.62 21.01 6.74
C ASP A 183 3.09 22.44 6.47
N PHE A 184 2.22 23.28 5.92
CA PHE A 184 2.54 24.67 5.66
C PHE A 184 2.72 25.50 6.95
N GLY A 185 2.22 25.04 8.10
CA GLY A 185 2.46 25.64 9.41
C GLY A 185 3.88 25.43 9.94
N ALA A 186 4.61 24.44 9.41
CA ALA A 186 6.00 24.13 9.78
C ALA A 186 7.06 24.86 8.91
N ALA A 187 6.65 25.89 8.16
CA ALA A 187 7.53 26.64 7.28
C ALA A 187 8.81 27.15 7.99
N PRO A 188 9.97 27.15 7.32
CA PRO A 188 10.17 26.81 5.90
C PRO A 188 10.38 25.30 5.63
N ARG A 189 10.32 24.43 6.65
CA ARG A 189 10.55 22.99 6.53
C ARG A 189 9.24 22.23 6.72
N THR A 190 8.48 22.17 5.65
CA THR A 190 7.08 21.72 5.70
C THR A 190 6.92 20.20 5.66
N ALA A 191 7.92 19.45 5.15
CA ALA A 191 7.88 17.98 5.16
C ALA A 191 7.84 17.44 6.60
N THR A 192 6.72 16.80 6.95
CA THR A 192 6.38 16.40 8.32
C THR A 192 5.86 14.97 8.34
N LEU A 193 5.94 14.33 9.51
CA LEU A 193 5.45 12.98 9.75
C LEU A 193 4.57 12.98 11.00
N ASP A 194 3.30 12.66 10.84
CA ASP A 194 2.39 12.44 11.96
C ASP A 194 2.53 10.97 12.39
N VAL A 195 2.53 10.70 13.71
CA VAL A 195 2.83 9.38 14.27
C VAL A 195 1.85 9.01 15.36
N SER A 196 1.23 7.82 15.26
CA SER A 196 0.43 7.25 16.36
C SER A 196 1.30 6.43 17.34
N LEU A 197 1.31 6.81 18.62
CA LEU A 197 2.12 6.16 19.67
C LEU A 197 1.45 4.99 20.44
#